data_AF-A0A222NZT8-F1
#
_entry.id   AF-A0A222NZT8-F1
#
_cell.length_a   1.000
_cell.length_b   1.000
_cell.length_c   1.000
_cell.angle_alpha   90.00
_cell.angle_beta   90.00
_cell.angle_gamma   90.00
#
_symmetry.space_group_name_H-M   'P 1'
#
loop_
_entity.id
_entity.type
_entity.pdbx_description
1 polymer ?
#
loop_
_entity_poly.entity_id
_entity_poly.type
_entity_poly.pdbx_seq_one_letter_code
_entity_poly.pdbx_strand_id
1 'polypeptide(L)'
;MRLRVLILGFVISLSVSATEDFDRQQIEQRIQPIGKVRLQEQKTAAPAATMQPAETETTAAKQEEPGQAIYEKYCSVCHRDGVAGAPKFRVAADWKERLATKKFEGLTASAIKGINAMPPKGTCMECSDEEIKDAVQYMLPQS
;
A
#
# COMPACT_ATOMS: atom_id res chain seq x y z
N MET A 1 54.86 -19.43 21.85
CA MET A 1 53.83 -18.36 21.87
C MET A 1 53.55 -17.74 20.50
N ARG A 2 54.56 -17.51 19.64
CA ARG A 2 54.37 -16.87 18.31
C ARG A 2 53.63 -17.72 17.27
N LEU A 3 53.64 -19.05 17.38
CA LEU A 3 52.95 -19.95 16.45
C LEU A 3 51.44 -20.12 16.74
N ARG A 4 51.00 -19.90 17.98
CA ARG A 4 49.57 -19.96 18.36
C ARG A 4 48.79 -18.70 17.93
N VAL A 5 49.47 -17.56 17.81
CA VAL A 5 48.88 -16.29 17.33
C VAL A 5 48.62 -16.32 15.83
N LEU A 6 49.48 -16.99 15.05
CA LEU A 6 49.31 -17.14 13.61
C LEU A 6 48.12 -18.06 13.24
N ILE A 7 47.87 -19.10 14.04
CA ILE A 7 46.72 -20.00 13.83
C ILE A 7 45.40 -19.28 14.16
N LEU A 8 45.38 -18.40 15.17
CA LEU A 8 44.18 -17.62 15.52
C LEU A 8 43.85 -16.54 14.47
N GLY A 9 44.86 -15.92 13.84
CA GLY A 9 44.67 -14.89 12.80
C GLY A 9 44.14 -15.44 11.47
N PHE A 10 44.50 -16.68 11.12
CA PHE A 10 44.03 -17.33 9.89
C PHE A 10 42.54 -17.71 9.97
N VAL A 11 42.05 -18.11 11.14
CA VAL A 11 40.64 -18.49 11.36
C VAL A 11 39.70 -17.29 11.28
N ILE A 12 40.16 -16.09 11.66
CA ILE A 12 39.34 -14.86 11.65
C ILE A 12 39.13 -14.32 10.23
N SER A 13 40.11 -14.50 9.33
CA SER A 13 40.01 -14.00 7.94
C SER A 13 39.05 -14.81 7.06
N LEU A 14 38.82 -16.10 7.36
CA LEU A 14 37.86 -16.93 6.63
C LEU A 14 36.38 -16.59 6.93
N SER A 15 36.10 -15.95 8.06
CA SER A 15 34.72 -15.67 8.50
C SER A 15 34.07 -14.47 7.81
N VAL A 16 34.85 -13.61 7.14
CA VAL A 16 34.36 -12.37 6.50
C VAL A 16 33.77 -12.63 5.10
N SER A 17 34.25 -13.65 4.38
CA SER A 17 33.75 -13.97 3.04
C SER A 17 32.36 -14.65 3.04
N ALA A 18 31.92 -15.21 4.17
CA ALA A 18 30.65 -15.91 4.25
C ALA A 18 29.44 -14.95 4.33
N THR A 19 29.59 -13.79 4.96
CA THR A 19 28.48 -12.84 5.16
C THR A 19 28.06 -12.15 3.86
N GLU A 20 29.01 -11.84 2.98
CA GLU A 20 28.72 -11.22 1.68
C GLU A 20 27.91 -12.15 0.77
N ASP A 21 28.17 -13.47 0.82
CA ASP A 21 27.44 -14.45 0.01
C ASP A 21 25.98 -14.61 0.46
N PHE A 22 25.68 -14.59 1.76
CA PHE A 22 24.31 -14.67 2.26
C PHE A 22 23.48 -13.44 1.88
N ASP A 23 24.07 -12.25 1.99
CA ASP A 23 23.40 -11.00 1.60
C ASP A 23 23.11 -10.98 0.09
N ARG A 24 24.08 -11.42 -0.72
CA ARG A 24 23.95 -11.49 -2.18
C ARG A 24 22.88 -12.51 -2.59
N GLN A 25 22.79 -13.65 -1.92
CA GLN A 25 21.75 -14.65 -2.16
C GLN A 25 20.34 -14.16 -1.79
N GLN A 26 20.18 -13.45 -0.65
CA GLN A 26 18.89 -12.88 -0.28
C GLN A 26 18.45 -11.77 -1.25
N ILE A 27 19.37 -10.93 -1.69
CA ILE A 27 19.08 -9.87 -2.67
C ILE A 27 18.64 -10.49 -4.01
N GLU A 28 19.35 -11.51 -4.49
CA GLU A 28 19.01 -12.21 -5.74
C GLU A 28 17.63 -12.87 -5.67
N GLN A 29 17.26 -13.50 -4.55
CA GLN A 29 15.94 -14.09 -4.37
C GLN A 29 14.80 -13.07 -4.40
N ARG A 30 15.05 -11.84 -3.96
CA ARG A 30 14.04 -10.75 -3.96
C ARG A 30 13.91 -10.05 -5.32
N ILE A 31 14.96 -10.10 -6.15
CA ILE A 31 14.97 -9.47 -7.49
C ILE A 31 14.45 -10.44 -8.57
N GLN A 32 14.24 -11.72 -8.24
CA GLN A 32 13.67 -12.67 -9.20
C GLN A 32 12.33 -12.17 -9.75
N PRO A 33 12.17 -12.11 -11.09
CA PRO A 33 10.94 -11.63 -11.68
C PRO A 33 9.82 -12.64 -11.45
N ILE A 34 8.70 -12.17 -10.90
CA ILE A 34 7.49 -12.97 -10.66
C ILE A 34 6.71 -13.32 -11.95
N GLY A 35 7.18 -12.86 -13.12
CA GLY A 35 6.54 -13.09 -14.41
C GLY A 35 7.38 -12.59 -15.60
N LYS A 36 7.05 -13.06 -16.80
CA LYS A 36 7.72 -12.64 -18.04
C LYS A 36 6.98 -11.41 -18.62
N VAL A 37 7.65 -10.27 -18.67
CA VAL A 37 7.15 -9.07 -19.35
C VAL A 37 7.28 -9.28 -20.86
N ARG A 38 6.16 -9.37 -21.58
CA ARG A 38 6.16 -9.29 -23.04
C ARG A 38 6.05 -7.83 -23.44
N LEU A 39 7.11 -7.26 -23.99
CA LEU A 39 7.05 -5.96 -24.65
C LEU A 39 6.50 -6.18 -26.06
N GLN A 40 5.25 -5.80 -26.30
CA GLN A 40 4.77 -5.61 -27.67
C GLN A 40 5.23 -4.22 -28.12
N GLU A 41 6.13 -4.19 -29.11
CA GLU A 41 6.54 -2.95 -29.76
C GLU A 41 5.30 -2.24 -30.33
N GLN A 42 4.99 -1.07 -29.77
CA GLN A 42 4.00 -0.14 -30.30
C GLN A 42 4.54 0.46 -31.60
N LYS A 43 4.28 -0.22 -32.72
CA LYS A 43 4.38 0.38 -34.04
C LYS A 43 3.09 1.13 -34.33
N THR A 44 3.15 2.46 -34.23
CA THR A 44 2.12 3.39 -34.72
C THR A 44 2.00 3.29 -36.24
N ALA A 45 0.84 2.84 -36.73
CA ALA A 45 0.19 3.26 -37.98
C ALA A 45 -1.21 2.64 -38.09
N ALA A 46 -2.25 3.47 -38.10
CA ALA A 46 -3.65 3.13 -38.35
C ALA A 46 -3.95 2.90 -39.85
N PRO A 47 -5.19 2.61 -40.29
CA PRO A 47 -6.22 1.68 -39.78
C PRO A 47 -6.69 0.71 -40.88
N ALA A 48 -7.06 -0.54 -40.56
CA ALA A 48 -7.97 -1.33 -41.39
C ALA A 48 -8.48 -2.57 -40.63
N ALA A 49 -9.79 -2.56 -40.37
CA ALA A 49 -10.70 -3.70 -40.24
C ALA A 49 -10.13 -5.07 -39.85
N THR A 50 -10.47 -5.53 -38.64
CA THR A 50 -11.37 -6.68 -38.48
C THR A 50 -11.91 -6.71 -37.04
N MET A 51 -13.22 -6.54 -36.92
CA MET A 51 -13.95 -6.79 -35.69
C MET A 51 -13.97 -8.30 -35.46
N GLN A 52 -13.47 -8.75 -34.31
CA GLN A 52 -14.01 -9.95 -33.67
C GLN A 52 -14.02 -9.74 -32.15
N PRO A 53 -15.16 -10.01 -31.48
CA PRO A 53 -15.45 -9.48 -30.16
C PRO A 53 -14.70 -10.29 -29.10
N ALA A 54 -13.71 -9.65 -28.47
CA ALA A 54 -13.19 -10.13 -27.19
C ALA A 54 -14.19 -9.73 -26.11
N GLU A 55 -15.09 -10.67 -25.84
CA GLU A 55 -15.70 -10.98 -24.56
C GLU A 55 -15.60 -9.84 -23.53
N THR A 56 -16.67 -9.04 -23.52
CA THR A 56 -17.07 -8.29 -22.34
C THR A 56 -17.23 -9.29 -21.21
N GLU A 57 -16.19 -9.50 -20.40
CA GLU A 57 -16.40 -9.97 -19.04
C GLU A 57 -17.21 -8.86 -18.35
N THR A 58 -18.52 -9.01 -18.45
CA THR A 58 -19.46 -8.44 -17.50
C THR A 58 -19.20 -9.17 -16.18
N THR A 59 -18.09 -8.83 -15.52
CA THR A 59 -18.13 -8.76 -14.06
C THR A 59 -19.25 -7.79 -13.77
N ALA A 60 -20.39 -8.34 -13.33
CA ALA A 60 -21.48 -7.56 -12.76
C ALA A 60 -20.83 -6.46 -11.91
N ALA A 61 -20.98 -5.21 -12.33
CA ALA A 61 -20.45 -4.08 -11.61
C ALA A 61 -21.09 -4.13 -10.22
N LYS A 62 -20.37 -4.74 -9.27
CA LYS A 62 -20.69 -4.59 -7.86
C LYS A 62 -20.64 -3.09 -7.66
N GLN A 63 -21.80 -2.47 -7.42
CA GLN A 63 -21.84 -1.05 -7.12
C GLN A 63 -20.84 -0.83 -6.00
N GLU A 64 -19.77 -0.14 -6.34
CA GLU A 64 -18.74 0.21 -5.38
C GLU A 64 -19.36 1.21 -4.43
N GLU A 65 -19.27 0.94 -3.13
CA GLU A 65 -19.83 1.85 -2.14
C GLU A 65 -19.11 3.22 -2.27
N PRO A 66 -19.82 4.34 -2.11
CA PRO A 66 -19.19 5.66 -2.15
C PRO A 66 -17.95 5.72 -1.23
N GLY A 67 -16.83 6.19 -1.76
CA GLY A 67 -15.58 6.31 -1.02
C GLY A 67 -14.78 5.01 -0.84
N GLN A 68 -15.28 3.85 -1.28
CA GLN A 68 -14.57 2.58 -1.20
C GLN A 68 -13.25 2.61 -1.98
N ALA A 69 -13.28 3.04 -3.24
CA ALA A 69 -12.09 3.13 -4.09
C ALA A 69 -10.98 4.01 -3.47
N ILE A 70 -11.37 5.14 -2.89
CA ILE A 70 -10.44 6.08 -2.23
C ILE A 70 -9.88 5.46 -0.95
N TYR A 71 -10.72 4.83 -0.14
CA TYR A 71 -10.28 4.12 1.05
C TYR A 71 -9.25 3.04 0.69
N GLU A 72 -9.56 2.19 -0.28
CA GLU A 72 -8.70 1.07 -0.68
C GLU A 72 -7.35 1.57 -1.19
N LYS A 73 -7.36 2.62 -2.03
CA LYS A 73 -6.16 3.15 -2.67
C LYS A 73 -5.25 3.95 -1.74
N TYR A 74 -5.81 4.76 -0.84
CA TYR A 74 -5.03 5.73 -0.05
C TYR A 74 -5.10 5.52 1.45
N CYS A 75 -6.28 5.20 1.98
CA CYS A 75 -6.51 5.22 3.44
C CYS A 75 -6.16 3.87 4.10
N SER A 76 -6.31 2.77 3.37
CA SER A 76 -6.21 1.39 3.87
C SER A 76 -4.83 1.08 4.47
N VAL A 77 -3.77 1.69 3.92
CA VAL A 77 -2.38 1.51 4.36
C VAL A 77 -2.20 1.75 5.85
N CYS A 78 -2.91 2.73 6.42
CA CYS A 78 -2.85 3.03 7.84
C CYS A 78 -4.09 2.51 8.59
N HIS A 79 -5.27 2.63 7.99
CA HIS A 79 -6.53 2.39 8.68
C HIS A 79 -7.01 0.94 8.65
N ARG A 80 -6.40 0.04 7.86
CA ARG A 80 -6.76 -1.38 7.92
C ARG A 80 -6.30 -2.00 9.25
N ASP A 81 -5.02 -1.81 9.57
CA ASP A 81 -4.37 -2.48 10.71
C ASP A 81 -4.09 -1.53 11.89
N GLY A 82 -4.40 -0.23 11.74
CA GLY A 82 -4.27 0.78 12.79
C GLY A 82 -2.84 1.29 12.99
N VAL A 83 -2.11 1.48 11.89
CA VAL A 83 -0.72 1.96 11.87
C VAL A 83 -0.64 3.31 12.57
N ALA A 84 0.38 3.50 13.41
CA ALA A 84 0.61 4.73 14.17
C ALA A 84 -0.59 5.18 15.03
N GLY A 85 -1.46 4.25 15.44
CA GLY A 85 -2.67 4.56 16.23
C GLY A 85 -3.84 5.10 15.40
N ALA A 86 -3.83 4.88 14.08
CA ALA A 86 -4.97 5.17 13.22
C ALA A 86 -6.21 4.34 13.64
N PRO A 87 -7.42 4.91 13.63
CA PRO A 87 -8.64 4.15 13.90
C PRO A 87 -8.85 3.09 12.81
N LYS A 88 -9.10 1.85 13.23
CA LYS A 88 -9.26 0.72 12.32
C LYS A 88 -10.58 0.77 11.56
N PHE A 89 -10.55 0.32 10.31
CA PHE A 89 -11.70 0.27 9.43
C PHE A 89 -12.87 -0.49 10.06
N ARG A 90 -14.01 0.19 10.21
CA ARG A 90 -15.27 -0.36 10.75
C ARG A 90 -15.18 -0.95 12.16
N VAL A 91 -14.13 -0.66 12.93
CA VAL A 91 -14.01 -1.13 14.32
C VAL A 91 -14.71 -0.14 15.27
N ALA A 92 -15.90 -0.49 15.75
CA ALA A 92 -16.73 0.40 16.56
C ALA A 92 -16.03 1.02 17.78
N ALA A 93 -15.14 0.26 18.44
CA ALA A 93 -14.37 0.74 19.58
C ALA A 93 -13.47 1.94 19.25
N ASP A 94 -12.91 1.98 18.03
CA ASP A 94 -11.99 3.04 17.61
C ASP A 94 -12.72 4.32 17.19
N TRP A 95 -13.98 4.19 16.75
CA TRP A 95 -14.78 5.28 16.20
C TRP A 95 -15.76 5.91 17.19
N LYS A 96 -16.21 5.19 18.22
CA LYS A 96 -17.26 5.65 19.15
C LYS A 96 -16.93 7.01 19.78
N GLU A 97 -15.77 7.13 20.42
CA GLU A 97 -15.36 8.37 21.10
C GLU A 97 -15.06 9.50 20.09
N ARG A 98 -14.47 9.14 18.95
CA ARG A 98 -14.14 10.09 17.89
C ARG A 98 -15.39 10.72 17.28
N LEU A 99 -16.41 9.91 17.01
CA LEU A 99 -17.72 10.37 16.55
C LEU A 99 -18.45 11.16 17.63
N ALA A 100 -18.36 10.76 18.91
CA ALA A 100 -18.98 11.47 20.01
C ALA A 100 -18.43 12.91 20.15
N THR A 101 -17.10 13.05 20.08
CA THR A 101 -16.38 14.32 20.29
C THR A 101 -16.39 15.23 19.07
N LYS A 102 -16.05 14.71 17.88
CA LYS A 102 -15.88 15.53 16.68
C LYS A 102 -17.09 15.57 15.76
N LYS A 103 -18.05 14.65 15.93
CA LYS A 103 -19.11 14.38 14.95
C LYS A 103 -18.53 14.05 13.57
N PHE A 104 -19.38 13.74 12.60
CA PHE A 104 -18.91 13.36 11.27
C PHE A 104 -18.11 14.47 10.59
N GLU A 105 -18.63 15.70 10.56
CA GLU A 105 -17.98 16.84 9.88
C GLU A 105 -16.59 17.17 10.49
N GLY A 106 -16.43 17.04 11.81
CA GLY A 106 -15.13 17.27 12.45
C GLY A 106 -14.11 16.19 12.13
N LEU A 107 -14.54 14.96 11.85
CA LEU A 107 -13.66 13.89 11.37
C LEU A 107 -13.23 14.16 9.93
N THR A 108 -14.16 14.53 9.06
CA THR A 108 -13.88 14.92 7.67
C THR A 108 -12.92 16.11 7.61
N ALA A 109 -13.15 17.16 8.41
CA ALA A 109 -12.23 18.29 8.48
C ALA A 109 -10.83 17.89 8.99
N SER A 110 -10.75 16.95 9.94
CA SER A 110 -9.46 16.42 10.40
C SER A 110 -8.74 15.62 9.31
N ALA A 111 -9.48 14.86 8.50
CA ALA A 111 -8.92 14.09 7.38
C ALA A 111 -8.40 15.01 6.26
N ILE A 112 -9.15 16.08 5.93
CA ILE A 112 -8.76 17.06 4.92
C ILE A 112 -7.51 17.83 5.38
N LYS A 113 -7.53 18.36 6.62
CA LYS A 113 -6.41 19.16 7.16
C LYS A 113 -5.17 18.32 7.52
N GLY A 114 -5.37 17.05 7.84
CA GLY A 114 -4.35 16.21 8.48
C GLY A 114 -4.28 16.42 9.99
N ILE A 115 -3.83 15.38 10.70
CA ILE A 115 -3.70 15.38 12.16
C ILE A 115 -2.65 14.37 12.62
N ASN A 116 -1.72 14.78 13.46
CA ASN A 116 -0.63 13.93 13.98
C ASN A 116 0.13 13.23 12.83
N ALA A 117 0.14 11.89 12.82
CA ALA A 117 0.77 11.07 11.80
C ALA A 117 -0.08 10.91 10.52
N MET A 118 -1.31 11.41 10.48
CA MET A 118 -2.18 11.38 9.31
C MET A 118 -1.92 12.62 8.43
N PRO A 119 -1.38 12.46 7.20
CA PRO A 119 -1.15 13.57 6.29
C PRO A 119 -2.47 14.23 5.83
N PRO A 120 -2.42 15.49 5.34
CA PRO A 120 -3.57 16.13 4.69
C PRO A 120 -4.17 15.24 3.59
N LYS A 121 -5.50 15.21 3.52
CA LYS A 121 -6.30 14.39 2.59
C LYS A 121 -5.94 12.90 2.56
N GLY A 122 -5.33 12.37 3.64
CA GLY A 122 -4.96 10.96 3.72
C GLY A 122 -4.04 10.51 2.58
N THR A 123 -3.15 11.40 2.09
CA THR A 123 -2.25 11.20 0.93
C THR A 123 -2.88 11.29 -0.46
N CYS A 124 -4.19 11.54 -0.57
CA CYS A 124 -4.84 11.80 -1.87
C CYS A 124 -4.91 13.31 -2.15
N MET A 125 -3.89 13.86 -2.82
CA MET A 125 -3.84 15.31 -3.10
C MET A 125 -4.76 15.73 -4.24
N GLU A 126 -5.09 14.78 -5.12
CA GLU A 126 -6.03 14.93 -6.23
C GLU A 126 -7.50 14.78 -5.84
N CYS A 127 -7.80 14.24 -4.66
CA CYS A 127 -9.18 14.04 -4.21
C CYS A 127 -9.88 15.36 -3.87
N SER A 128 -11.14 15.49 -4.28
CA SER A 128 -12.03 16.54 -3.80
C SER A 128 -12.35 16.33 -2.31
N ASP A 129 -12.84 17.38 -1.66
CA ASP A 129 -13.21 17.28 -0.24
C ASP A 129 -14.44 16.37 -0.06
N GLU A 130 -15.32 16.29 -1.05
CA GLU A 130 -16.43 15.34 -1.12
C GLU A 130 -15.94 13.89 -1.22
N GLU A 131 -14.94 13.60 -2.07
CA GLU A 131 -14.38 12.24 -2.17
C GLU A 131 -13.73 11.79 -0.86
N ILE A 132 -13.07 12.71 -0.15
CA ILE A 132 -12.55 12.45 1.21
C ILE A 132 -13.70 12.24 2.20
N LYS A 133 -14.79 13.00 2.10
CA LYS A 133 -15.96 12.83 2.96
C LYS A 133 -16.58 11.44 2.78
N ASP A 134 -16.73 10.98 1.55
CA ASP A 134 -17.25 9.66 1.23
C ASP A 134 -16.32 8.55 1.75
N ALA A 135 -15.00 8.72 1.60
CA ALA A 135 -14.03 7.77 2.16
C ALA A 135 -14.11 7.69 3.69
N VAL A 136 -14.25 8.83 4.38
CA VAL A 136 -14.43 8.87 5.83
C VAL A 136 -15.73 8.17 6.23
N GLN A 137 -16.83 8.38 5.49
CA GLN A 137 -18.11 7.69 5.73
C GLN A 137 -17.97 6.17 5.56
N TYR A 138 -17.29 5.73 4.50
CA TYR A 138 -17.08 4.30 4.20
C TYR A 138 -16.31 3.57 5.31
N MET A 139 -15.41 4.29 5.99
CA MET A 139 -14.60 3.78 7.10
C MET A 139 -15.37 3.60 8.41
N LEU A 140 -16.50 4.30 8.57
CA LEU A 140 -17.29 4.22 9.79
C LEU A 140 -17.92 2.82 9.95
N PRO A 141 -18.11 2.36 11.18
CA PRO A 141 -18.89 1.15 11.46
C PRO A 141 -20.30 1.29 10.86
N GLN A 142 -20.76 0.23 10.21
CA GLN A 142 -22.14 0.13 9.74
C GLN A 142 -23.01 -0.26 10.93
N SER A 143 -24.12 0.47 11.14
CA SER A 143 -25.08 0.26 12.23
C SER A 143 -26.14 -0.77 11.89
#